data_AF-A0A1S7DV35-F1
#
_entry.id   AF-A0A1S7DV35-F1
#
_cell.length_a   1.000
_cell.length_b   1.000
_cell.length_c   1.000
_cell.angle_alpha   90.00
_cell.angle_beta   90.00
_cell.angle_gamma   90.00
#
_symmetry.space_group_name_H-M   'P 1'
#
loop_
_entity.id
_entity.type
_entity.pdbx_description
1 polymer ?
#
loop_
_entity_poly.entity_id
_entity_poly.type
_entity_poly.pdbx_seq_one_letter_code
_entity_poly.pdbx_strand_id
1 'polypeptide(L)'
;MKIAIILNYEKLEVVNNLMSVLDTIKLEEQPRHLKSTVAICKELREKLLHKAISKRGASKSFKIELKYYFADALYRYLEDFSIYWDTPSGSFEENVFLMLRNDLHQKLL
;
A
#
# COMPACT_ATOMS: atom_id res chain seq x y z
N MET A 1 13.69 12.56 3.39
CA MET A 1 13.71 11.98 2.03
C MET A 1 12.29 11.62 1.60
N LYS A 2 11.94 11.82 0.32
CA LYS A 2 10.66 11.41 -0.26
C LYS A 2 10.88 10.29 -1.27
N ILE A 3 10.00 9.30 -1.26
CA ILE A 3 9.98 8.18 -2.21
C ILE A 3 8.80 8.37 -3.15
N ALA A 4 9.02 8.21 -4.44
CA ALA A 4 7.98 8.36 -5.45
C ALA A 4 7.53 7.00 -5.97
N ILE A 5 6.22 6.76 -5.98
CA ILE A 5 5.62 5.60 -6.66
C ILE A 5 4.79 6.09 -7.85
N ILE A 6 4.73 5.30 -8.92
CA ILE A 6 4.01 5.65 -10.15
C ILE A 6 2.91 4.61 -10.35
N LEU A 7 1.65 5.06 -10.30
CA LEU A 7 0.47 4.21 -10.40
C LEU A 7 -0.56 4.85 -11.34
N ASN A 8 -1.40 4.03 -11.97
CA ASN A 8 -2.65 4.51 -12.59
C ASN A 8 -3.81 4.35 -11.58
N TYR A 9 -5.02 4.73 -11.98
CA TYR A 9 -6.20 4.64 -11.11
C TYR A 9 -6.49 3.19 -10.67
N GLU A 10 -6.50 2.24 -11.60
CA GLU A 10 -6.80 0.82 -11.31
C GLU A 10 -5.81 0.22 -10.31
N LYS A 11 -4.51 0.48 -10.47
CA LYS A 11 -3.48 0.02 -9.53
C LYS A 11 -3.65 0.66 -8.15
N LEU A 12 -4.07 1.93 -8.08
CA LEU A 12 -4.35 2.60 -6.80
C LEU A 12 -5.57 1.98 -6.09
N GLU A 13 -6.61 1.62 -6.84
CA GLU A 13 -7.78 0.92 -6.30
C GLU A 13 -7.40 -0.44 -5.73
N VAL A 14 -6.58 -1.22 -6.45
CA VAL A 14 -6.04 -2.50 -5.94
C VAL A 14 -5.31 -2.28 -4.61
N VAL A 15 -4.41 -1.30 -4.54
CA VAL A 15 -3.68 -1.02 -3.28
C VAL A 15 -4.64 -0.65 -2.15
N ASN A 16 -5.64 0.20 -2.41
CA ASN A 16 -6.65 0.54 -1.40
C ASN A 16 -7.46 -0.68 -0.93
N ASN A 17 -7.78 -1.60 -1.84
CA ASN A 17 -8.50 -2.84 -1.53
C ASN A 17 -7.65 -3.80 -0.71
N LEU A 18 -6.37 -4.00 -1.04
CA LEU A 18 -5.46 -4.82 -0.23
C LEU A 18 -5.23 -4.23 1.17
N MET A 19 -5.27 -2.90 1.28
CA MET A 19 -5.19 -2.20 2.56
C MET A 19 -6.52 -2.22 3.35
N SER A 20 -7.62 -2.76 2.80
CA SER A 20 -8.92 -2.84 3.50
C SER A 20 -8.89 -3.66 4.78
N VAL A 21 -7.98 -4.63 4.87
CA VAL A 21 -7.72 -5.42 6.09
C VAL A 21 -7.40 -4.51 7.29
N LEU A 22 -6.83 -3.32 7.05
CA LEU A 22 -6.52 -2.35 8.11
C LEU A 22 -7.76 -1.76 8.80
N ASP A 23 -8.95 -1.78 8.16
CA ASP A 23 -10.19 -1.32 8.81
C ASP A 23 -10.60 -2.22 9.97
N THR A 24 -10.34 -3.52 9.84
CA THR A 24 -10.80 -4.53 10.80
C THR A 24 -9.71 -4.88 11.82
N ILE A 25 -8.44 -4.60 11.52
CA ILE A 25 -7.33 -4.81 12.45
C ILE A 25 -7.48 -3.91 13.67
N LYS A 26 -7.62 -4.54 14.84
CA LYS A 26 -7.46 -3.88 16.14
C LYS A 26 -5.99 -3.79 16.50
N LEU A 27 -5.51 -2.56 16.69
CA LEU A 27 -4.10 -2.28 16.97
C LEU A 27 -3.63 -2.94 18.28
N GLU A 28 -4.52 -3.05 19.25
CA GLU A 28 -4.25 -3.62 20.57
C GLU A 28 -3.79 -5.08 20.48
N GLU A 29 -4.40 -5.82 19.55
CA GLU A 29 -4.27 -7.27 19.34
C GLU A 29 -3.05 -7.64 18.47
N GLN A 30 -2.36 -6.64 17.90
CA GLN A 30 -1.20 -6.89 17.04
C GLN A 30 0.10 -7.06 17.84
N PRO A 31 1.05 -7.89 17.38
CA PRO A 31 2.40 -7.95 17.93
C PRO A 31 3.07 -6.57 17.97
N ARG A 32 3.87 -6.31 19.02
CA ARG A 32 4.51 -5.00 19.24
C ARG A 32 5.29 -4.49 18.02
N HIS A 33 5.93 -5.39 17.28
CA HIS A 33 6.72 -5.05 16.09
C HIS A 33 5.86 -4.65 14.88
N LEU A 34 4.59 -5.05 14.82
CA LEU A 34 3.67 -4.68 13.72
C LEU A 34 2.82 -3.45 14.05
N LYS A 35 2.67 -3.07 15.33
CA LYS A 35 1.82 -1.94 15.73
C LYS A 35 2.19 -0.64 15.02
N SER A 36 3.49 -0.32 14.92
CA SER A 36 3.95 0.88 14.22
C SER A 36 3.60 0.84 12.73
N THR A 37 3.85 -0.28 12.06
CA THR A 37 3.51 -0.48 10.65
C THR A 37 2.02 -0.31 10.42
N VAL A 38 1.18 -0.98 11.22
CA VAL A 38 -0.28 -0.89 11.12
C VAL A 38 -0.76 0.54 11.34
N ALA A 39 -0.28 1.24 12.38
CA ALA A 39 -0.69 2.61 12.67
C ALA A 39 -0.33 3.56 11.52
N ILE A 40 0.90 3.47 11.00
CA ILE A 40 1.36 4.30 9.87
C ILE A 40 0.58 3.96 8.59
N CYS A 41 0.33 2.68 8.33
CA CYS A 41 -0.42 2.24 7.15
C CYS A 41 -1.89 2.63 7.20
N LYS A 42 -2.52 2.71 8.38
CA LYS A 42 -3.87 3.30 8.53
C LYS A 42 -3.90 4.75 8.07
N GLU A 43 -2.96 5.58 8.55
CA GLU A 43 -2.86 6.98 8.10
C GLU A 43 -2.55 7.08 6.58
N LEU A 44 -1.67 6.21 6.08
CA LEU A 44 -1.36 6.17 4.66
C LEU A 44 -2.58 5.83 3.82
N ARG A 45 -3.36 4.83 4.24
CA ARG A 45 -4.55 4.39 3.50
C ARG A 45 -5.58 5.50 3.38
N GLU A 46 -5.83 6.27 4.44
CA GLU A 46 -6.72 7.43 4.36
C GLU A 46 -6.27 8.40 3.24
N LYS A 47 -4.96 8.68 3.14
CA LYS A 47 -4.43 9.54 2.07
C LYS A 47 -4.59 8.91 0.69
N LEU A 48 -4.40 7.60 0.56
CA LEU A 48 -4.56 6.87 -0.71
C LEU A 48 -6.03 6.79 -1.15
N LEU A 49 -6.97 6.67 -0.22
CA LEU A 49 -8.41 6.73 -0.48
C LEU A 49 -8.83 8.12 -0.99
N HIS A 50 -8.38 9.20 -0.33
CA HIS A 50 -8.61 10.56 -0.84
C HIS A 50 -7.98 10.75 -2.22
N LYS A 51 -6.80 10.19 -2.45
CA LYS A 51 -6.13 10.24 -3.75
C LYS A 51 -6.94 9.52 -4.82
N ALA A 52 -7.50 8.35 -4.53
CA ALA A 52 -8.33 7.60 -5.45
C ALA A 52 -9.58 8.38 -5.86
N ILE A 53 -10.27 8.99 -4.90
CA ILE A 53 -11.40 9.90 -5.18
C ILE A 53 -10.97 11.02 -6.13
N SER A 54 -9.82 11.67 -5.88
CA SER A 54 -9.31 12.76 -6.73
C SER A 54 -8.83 12.34 -8.13
N LYS A 55 -8.58 11.03 -8.32
CA LYS A 55 -8.04 10.46 -9.56
C LYS A 55 -9.03 9.54 -10.26
N ARG A 56 -10.28 9.50 -9.82
CA ARG A 56 -11.35 8.73 -10.44
C ARG A 56 -11.48 9.07 -11.92
N GLY A 57 -11.47 8.04 -12.76
CA GLY A 57 -11.55 8.18 -14.22
C GLY A 57 -10.27 8.69 -14.90
N ALA A 58 -9.17 8.88 -14.18
CA ALA A 58 -7.90 9.23 -14.80
C ALA A 58 -7.32 8.04 -15.57
N SER A 59 -7.13 8.19 -16.88
CA SER A 59 -6.57 7.15 -17.75
C SER A 59 -5.05 7.08 -17.72
N LYS A 60 -4.36 8.13 -17.26
CA LYS A 60 -2.90 8.22 -17.23
C LYS A 60 -2.34 7.87 -15.86
N SER A 61 -1.16 7.26 -15.87
CA SER A 61 -0.34 7.08 -14.66
C SER A 61 0.04 8.42 -14.04
N PHE A 62 0.17 8.44 -12.72
CA PHE A 62 0.53 9.59 -11.92
C PHE A 62 1.50 9.23 -10.82
N LYS A 63 2.28 10.22 -10.40
CA LYS A 63 3.24 10.11 -9.30
C LYS A 63 2.54 10.35 -7.96
N ILE A 64 2.81 9.50 -6.98
CA ILE A 64 2.48 9.72 -5.55
C ILE A 64 3.80 9.86 -4.80
N GLU A 65 4.00 10.98 -4.13
CA GLU A 65 5.17 11.20 -3.29
C GLU A 65 4.86 10.84 -1.84
N LEU A 66 5.58 9.86 -1.31
CA LEU A 66 5.50 9.40 0.06
C LEU A 66 6.69 9.95 0.85
N LYS A 67 6.46 10.31 2.11
CA LYS A 67 7.57 10.46 3.06
C LYS A 67 8.22 9.09 3.27
N TYR A 68 9.53 9.05 3.53
CA TYR A 68 10.28 7.80 3.71
C TYR A 68 9.59 6.80 4.64
N TYR A 69 9.13 7.25 5.82
CA TYR A 69 8.46 6.35 6.78
C TYR A 69 7.15 5.75 6.26
N PHE A 70 6.43 6.43 5.36
CA PHE A 70 5.25 5.83 4.70
C PHE A 70 5.64 4.79 3.68
N ALA A 71 6.72 5.02 2.94
CA ALA A 71 7.22 4.07 1.96
C ALA A 71 7.76 2.81 2.64
N ASP A 72 8.54 2.95 3.72
CA ASP A 72 9.03 1.83 4.52
C ASP A 72 7.89 1.04 5.18
N ALA A 73 6.92 1.73 5.81
CA ALA A 73 5.77 1.05 6.39
C ALA A 73 4.91 0.34 5.32
N LEU A 74 4.71 0.96 4.16
CA LEU A 74 4.01 0.31 3.05
C LEU A 74 4.76 -0.94 2.57
N TYR A 75 6.07 -0.86 2.39
CA TYR A 75 6.89 -2.01 2.01
C TYR A 75 6.74 -3.16 3.02
N ARG A 76 6.91 -2.89 4.32
CA ARG A 76 6.73 -3.88 5.39
C ARG A 76 5.32 -4.45 5.42
N TYR A 77 4.30 -3.61 5.25
CA TYR A 77 2.92 -4.08 5.16
C TYR A 77 2.74 -5.04 3.98
N LEU A 78 3.31 -4.72 2.82
CA LEU A 78 3.20 -5.58 1.65
C LEU A 78 3.95 -6.91 1.80
N GLU A 79 4.97 -6.95 2.64
CA GLU A 79 5.72 -8.17 2.96
C GLU A 79 4.98 -8.99 4.03
N ASP A 80 4.72 -8.40 5.19
CA ASP A 80 4.23 -9.08 6.39
C ASP A 80 2.74 -9.45 6.32
N PHE A 81 1.91 -8.65 5.63
CA PHE A 81 0.46 -8.85 5.57
C PHE A 81 -0.01 -9.56 4.30
N SER A 82 0.91 -9.90 3.38
CA SER A 82 0.57 -10.61 2.15
C SER A 82 -0.15 -11.95 2.38
N ILE A 83 0.16 -12.63 3.49
CA ILE A 83 -0.47 -13.89 3.90
C ILE A 83 -1.98 -13.77 4.20
N TYR A 84 -2.48 -12.56 4.43
CA TYR A 84 -3.89 -12.32 4.77
C TYR A 84 -4.73 -11.96 3.54
N TRP A 85 -4.14 -11.86 2.36
CA TRP A 85 -4.86 -11.49 1.15
C TRP A 85 -5.25 -12.74 0.38
N ASP A 86 -6.53 -12.83 0.03
CA ASP A 86 -7.05 -13.83 -0.88
C ASP A 86 -6.85 -13.37 -2.33
N THR A 87 -5.58 -13.20 -2.73
CA THR A 87 -5.21 -12.84 -4.11
C THR A 87 -4.78 -14.09 -4.88
N PRO A 88 -5.55 -14.53 -5.90
CA PRO A 88 -5.19 -15.70 -6.70
C PRO A 88 -3.84 -15.50 -7.40
N SER A 89 -3.05 -16.57 -7.47
CA SER A 89 -1.78 -16.50 -8.19
C SER A 89 -2.00 -16.24 -9.68
N GLY A 90 -1.20 -15.33 -10.24
CA GLY A 90 -1.31 -14.81 -11.60
C GLY A 90 -2.36 -13.71 -11.77
N SER A 91 -3.09 -13.31 -10.71
CA SER A 91 -4.11 -12.27 -10.84
C SER A 91 -3.50 -10.89 -11.08
N PHE A 92 -4.33 -9.96 -11.56
CA PHE A 92 -3.90 -8.57 -11.71
C PHE A 92 -3.48 -7.98 -10.35
N GLU A 93 -4.23 -8.25 -9.30
CA GLU A 93 -3.98 -7.77 -7.94
C GLU A 93 -2.65 -8.27 -7.40
N GLU A 94 -2.34 -9.56 -7.60
CA GLU A 94 -1.06 -10.14 -7.20
C GLU A 94 0.10 -9.40 -7.89
N ASN A 95 -0.01 -9.23 -9.21
CA ASN A 95 1.01 -8.55 -10.01
C ASN A 95 1.21 -7.09 -9.56
N VAL A 96 0.14 -6.38 -9.21
CA VAL A 96 0.21 -4.98 -8.76
C VAL A 96 0.96 -4.87 -7.43
N PHE A 97 0.68 -5.73 -6.45
CA PHE A 97 1.38 -5.64 -5.18
C PHE A 97 2.83 -6.10 -5.30
N LEU A 98 3.13 -7.16 -6.09
CA LEU A 98 4.50 -7.61 -6.32
C LEU A 98 5.34 -6.52 -6.98
N MET A 99 4.77 -5.85 -8.00
CA MET A 99 5.40 -4.70 -8.66
C MET A 99 5.70 -3.59 -7.65
N LEU A 100 4.73 -3.22 -6.81
CA LEU A 100 4.89 -2.14 -5.83
C LEU A 100 5.89 -2.50 -4.73
N ARG A 101 5.85 -3.73 -4.21
CA ARG A 101 6.79 -4.23 -3.20
C ARG A 101 8.23 -4.19 -3.74
N ASN A 102 8.44 -4.68 -4.96
CA ASN A 102 9.76 -4.68 -5.59
C ASN A 102 10.27 -3.26 -5.86
N ASP A 103 9.40 -2.37 -6.35
CA ASP A 103 9.74 -0.96 -6.59
C ASP A 103 10.13 -0.23 -5.29
N LEU A 104 9.39 -0.47 -4.20
CA LEU A 104 9.71 0.09 -2.89
C LEU A 104 11.01 -0.49 -2.33
N HIS A 105 11.22 -1.81 -2.44
CA HIS A 105 12.47 -2.45 -2.01
C HIS A 105 13.68 -1.76 -2.65
N GLN A 106 13.68 -1.58 -3.96
CA GLN A 106 14.78 -0.94 -4.69
C GLN A 106 15.01 0.52 -4.29
N LYS A 107 13.97 1.23 -3.85
CA LYS A 107 14.06 2.66 -3.48
C LYS A 107 14.39 2.90 -2.00
N LEU A 108 14.31 1.86 -1.18
CA LEU A 108 14.56 1.92 0.26
C LEU A 108 15.96 1.41 0.64
N LEU A 109 16.62 0.68 -0.27
CA LEU A 109 18.06 0.39 -0.25
C LEU A 109 18.88 1.69 -0.39
#